data_AF-A0A522RDB6-F1
#
_entry.id   AF-A0A522RDB6-F1
#
_cell.length_a   1.000
_cell.length_b   1.000
_cell.length_c   1.000
_cell.angle_alpha   90.00
_cell.angle_beta   90.00
_cell.angle_gamma   90.00
#
_symmetry.space_group_name_H-M   'P 1'
#
loop_
_entity.id
_entity.type
_entity.pdbx_description
1 polymer ?
#
loop_
_entity_poly.entity_id
_entity_poly.type
_entity_poly.pdbx_seq_one_letter_code
_entity_poly.pdbx_strand_id
1 'polypeptide(L)'
;MSSITITRLYDLLSAKIGKETAESLTNYIEDKVKEEIDNQTLILATKDDMVSLKSEIARLDIKIADSKSDVIKWMFIFWVGQVAATFGFILLFLKK
;
A
#
# COMPACT_ATOMS: atom_id res chain seq x y z
N MET A 1 -19.20 25.71 10.22
CA MET A 1 -19.83 25.22 11.47
C MET A 1 -19.09 25.87 12.63
N SER A 2 -19.78 26.52 13.55
CA SER A 2 -19.14 27.25 14.65
C SER A 2 -18.60 26.27 15.68
N SER A 3 -17.30 26.00 15.66
CA SER A 3 -16.63 25.18 16.67
C SER A 3 -16.40 26.02 17.93
N ILE A 4 -16.99 25.61 19.06
CA ILE A 4 -16.63 26.16 20.37
C ILE A 4 -15.40 25.43 20.91
N THR A 5 -14.52 26.13 21.62
CA THR A 5 -13.36 25.51 22.27
C THR A 5 -13.81 24.70 23.49
N ILE A 6 -13.05 23.66 23.84
CA ILE A 6 -13.29 22.81 25.03
C ILE A 6 -13.37 23.66 26.31
N THR A 7 -12.52 24.67 26.44
CA THR A 7 -12.59 25.64 27.55
C THR A 7 -13.90 26.42 27.57
N ARG A 8 -14.41 26.80 26.39
CA ARG A 8 -15.69 27.53 26.29
C ARG A 8 -16.89 26.63 26.55
N LEU A 9 -16.79 25.34 26.19
CA LEU A 9 -17.76 24.32 26.54
C LEU A 9 -17.82 24.12 28.05
N TYR A 10 -16.66 24.03 28.73
CA TYR A 10 -16.58 23.94 30.19
C TYR A 10 -17.25 25.13 30.87
N ASP A 11 -16.99 26.36 30.42
CA ASP A 11 -17.60 27.58 30.98
C ASP A 11 -19.14 27.53 30.91
N LEU A 12 -19.67 27.11 29.75
CA LEU A 12 -21.12 27.04 29.49
C LEU A 12 -21.80 25.94 30.31
N LEU A 13 -21.14 24.78 30.43
CA LEU A 13 -21.62 23.68 31.25
C LEU A 13 -21.56 24.04 32.73
N SER A 14 -20.45 24.60 33.20
CA SER A 14 -20.26 24.97 34.60
C SER A 14 -21.32 25.96 35.10
N ALA A 15 -21.77 26.86 34.23
CA ALA A 15 -22.82 27.83 34.53
C ALA A 15 -24.23 27.21 34.67
N LYS A 16 -24.48 26.03 34.10
CA LYS A 16 -25.82 25.39 34.05
C LYS A 16 -25.95 24.13 34.89
N ILE A 17 -24.89 23.33 34.97
CA ILE A 17 -24.93 21.99 35.58
C ILE A 17 -23.90 21.81 36.70
N GLY A 18 -23.18 22.87 37.07
CA GLY A 18 -22.16 22.83 38.11
C GLY A 18 -20.78 22.42 37.59
N LYS A 19 -19.74 22.83 38.32
CA LYS A 19 -18.33 22.68 37.90
C LYS A 19 -17.89 21.22 37.75
N GLU A 20 -18.30 20.36 38.67
CA GLU A 20 -17.91 18.93 38.69
C GLU A 20 -18.45 18.17 37.47
N THR A 21 -19.73 18.35 37.16
CA THR A 21 -20.37 17.69 36.01
C THR A 21 -19.88 18.27 34.70
N ALA A 22 -19.62 19.57 34.64
CA ALA A 22 -19.01 20.23 33.50
C ALA A 22 -17.60 19.70 33.23
N GLU A 23 -16.77 19.55 34.26
CA GLU A 23 -15.43 18.98 34.16
C GLU A 23 -15.46 17.55 33.63
N SER A 24 -16.30 16.69 34.23
CA SER A 24 -16.44 15.30 33.82
C SER A 24 -16.85 15.15 32.35
N LEU A 25 -17.83 15.93 31.89
CA LEU A 25 -18.29 15.90 30.49
C LEU A 25 -17.25 16.46 29.53
N THR A 26 -16.55 17.51 29.93
CA THR A 26 -15.52 18.15 29.10
C THR A 26 -14.34 17.19 28.90
N ASN A 27 -13.90 16.53 29.98
CA ASN A 27 -12.83 15.52 29.92
C ASN A 27 -13.23 14.31 29.09
N TYR A 28 -14.46 13.80 29.25
CA TYR A 28 -14.96 12.69 28.42
C TYR A 28 -14.96 13.02 26.93
N ILE A 29 -15.37 14.24 26.58
CA ILE A 29 -15.37 14.70 25.19
C ILE A 29 -13.93 14.84 24.67
N GLU A 30 -13.02 15.39 25.48
CA GLU A 30 -11.60 15.51 25.10
C GLU A 30 -10.97 14.13 24.84
N ASP A 31 -11.21 13.16 25.73
CA ASP A 31 -10.75 11.78 25.58
C ASP A 31 -11.33 11.12 24.32
N LYS A 32 -12.63 11.28 24.06
CA LYS A 32 -13.28 10.74 22.86
C LYS A 32 -12.79 11.38 21.57
N VAL A 33 -12.57 12.69 21.57
CA VAL A 33 -12.00 13.40 20.41
C VAL A 33 -10.58 12.93 20.14
N LYS A 34 -9.78 12.74 21.19
CA LYS A 34 -8.41 12.22 21.06
C LYS A 34 -8.38 10.79 20.51
N GLU A 35 -9.25 9.92 21.02
CA GLU A 35 -9.40 8.54 20.54
C GLU A 35 -9.79 8.50 19.04
N GLU A 36 -10.73 9.34 18.62
CA GLU A 36 -11.15 9.43 17.21
C GLU A 36 -10.03 9.98 16.30
N ILE A 37 -9.27 10.97 16.76
CA ILE A 37 -8.12 11.51 16.02
C ILE A 37 -7.01 10.45 15.88
N ASP A 38 -6.70 9.71 16.94
CA ASP A 38 -5.71 8.63 16.90
C ASP A 38 -6.15 7.52 15.93
N ASN A 39 -7.42 7.12 15.97
CA ASN A 39 -7.99 6.14 15.04
C ASN A 39 -7.94 6.63 13.59
N GLN A 40 -8.31 7.89 13.32
CA GLN A 40 -8.22 8.45 11.97
C GLN A 40 -6.77 8.55 11.49
N THR A 41 -5.83 8.89 12.38
CA THR A 41 -4.40 8.92 12.07
C THR A 41 -3.88 7.53 11.70
N LEU A 42 -4.28 6.48 12.43
CA LEU A 42 -3.96 5.09 12.11
C LEU A 42 -4.54 4.66 10.75
N ILE A 43 -5.77 5.06 10.44
CA ILE A 43 -6.41 4.78 9.15
C ILE A 43 -5.66 5.48 8.01
N LEU A 44 -5.22 6.73 8.21
CA LEU A 44 -4.44 7.47 7.21
C LEU A 44 -3.08 6.83 6.95
N ALA A 45 -2.36 6.44 8.01
CA ALA A 45 -1.10 5.71 7.89
C ALA A 45 -1.28 4.40 7.09
N THR A 46 -2.33 3.64 7.40
CA THR A 46 -2.65 2.39 6.68
C THR A 46 -2.98 2.63 5.20
N LYS A 47 -3.61 3.77 4.86
CA LYS A 47 -3.90 4.13 3.46
C LYS A 47 -2.63 4.47 2.69
N ASP A 48 -1.72 5.22 3.29
CA ASP A 48 -0.43 5.54 2.65
C ASP A 48 0.41 4.27 2.44
N ASP A 49 0.43 3.36 3.42
CA ASP A 49 1.05 2.04 3.29
C ASP A 49 0.40 1.18 2.20
N MET A 50 -0.93 1.26 2.05
CA MET A 50 -1.63 0.54 0.98
C MET A 50 -1.26 1.08 -0.42
N VAL A 51 -1.04 2.39 -0.55
CA VAL A 51 -0.60 3.01 -1.80
C VAL A 51 0.83 2.59 -2.14
N SER A 52 1.74 2.57 -1.15
CA SER A 52 3.11 2.12 -1.36
C SER A 52 3.14 0.65 -1.79
N LEU A 53 2.40 -0.24 -1.12
CA LEU A 53 2.27 -1.66 -1.47
C LEU A 53 1.71 -1.85 -2.88
N LYS A 54 0.66 -1.13 -3.27
CA LYS A 54 0.12 -1.18 -4.64
C LYS A 54 1.17 -0.79 -5.69
N SER A 55 1.98 0.23 -5.39
CA SER A 55 3.04 0.67 -6.28
C SER A 55 4.17 -0.37 -6.42
N GLU A 56 4.51 -1.06 -5.33
CA GLU A 56 5.49 -2.13 -5.33
C GLU A 56 5.00 -3.35 -6.10
N ILE A 57 3.73 -3.74 -5.93
CA ILE A 57 3.10 -4.81 -6.70
C ILE A 57 3.12 -4.49 -8.18
N ALA A 58 2.72 -3.28 -8.59
CA ALA A 58 2.76 -2.87 -9.99
C ALA A 58 4.19 -2.91 -10.58
N ARG A 59 5.20 -2.52 -9.80
CA ARG A 59 6.61 -2.63 -10.20
C ARG A 59 7.05 -4.09 -10.33
N LEU A 60 6.59 -4.98 -9.45
CA LEU A 60 6.85 -6.42 -9.52
C LEU A 60 6.23 -7.03 -10.78
N ASP A 61 4.98 -6.69 -11.11
CA ASP A 61 4.31 -7.17 -12.32
C ASP A 61 5.11 -6.80 -13.59
N ILE A 62 5.64 -5.57 -13.65
CA ILE A 62 6.51 -5.12 -14.74
C ILE A 62 7.79 -5.94 -14.80
N LYS A 63 8.48 -6.13 -13.66
CA LYS A 63 9.72 -6.93 -13.61
C LYS A 63 9.50 -8.39 -14.01
N ILE A 64 8.36 -8.97 -13.63
CA ILE A 64 7.98 -10.35 -13.99
C ILE A 64 7.73 -10.43 -15.50
N ALA A 65 6.98 -9.48 -16.06
CA ALA A 65 6.73 -9.42 -17.50
C ALA A 65 8.03 -9.28 -18.30
N ASP A 66 8.94 -8.42 -17.85
CA ASP A 66 10.25 -8.22 -18.48
C ASP A 66 11.12 -9.48 -18.39
N SER A 67 11.22 -10.09 -17.21
CA SER A 67 11.95 -11.36 -17.02
C SER A 67 11.38 -12.48 -17.90
N LYS A 68 10.05 -12.57 -18.03
CA LYS A 68 9.40 -13.55 -18.91
C LYS A 68 9.75 -13.29 -20.38
N SER A 69 9.76 -12.02 -20.79
CA SER A 69 10.16 -11.61 -22.15
C SER A 69 11.61 -11.99 -22.44
N ASP A 70 12.52 -11.78 -21.50
CA ASP A 70 13.93 -12.18 -21.60
C ASP A 70 14.09 -13.69 -21.74
N VAL A 71 13.41 -14.47 -20.88
CA VAL A 71 13.43 -15.93 -20.97
C VAL A 71 12.94 -16.39 -22.35
N ILE A 72 11.85 -15.82 -22.86
CA ILE A 72 11.33 -16.16 -24.19
C ILE A 72 12.35 -15.83 -25.29
N LYS A 73 12.98 -14.65 -25.25
CA LYS A 73 14.02 -14.27 -26.21
C LYS A 73 15.20 -15.25 -26.20
N TRP A 74 15.67 -15.65 -25.02
CA TRP A 74 16.76 -16.62 -24.89
C TRP A 74 16.36 -18.02 -25.36
N MET A 75 15.11 -18.44 -25.15
CA MET A 75 14.61 -19.72 -25.68
C MET A 75 14.66 -19.77 -27.21
N PHE A 76 14.34 -18.67 -27.91
CA PHE A 76 14.45 -18.63 -29.37
C PHE A 76 15.89 -18.78 -29.87
N ILE A 77 16.84 -18.07 -29.26
CA ILE A 77 18.27 -18.19 -29.62
C ILE A 77 18.74 -19.63 -29.39
N PHE A 78 18.38 -20.21 -28.25
CA PHE A 78 18.70 -21.59 -27.92
C PHE A 78 18.10 -22.56 -28.96
N TRP A 79 16.82 -22.42 -29.30
CA TRP A 79 16.16 -23.30 -30.28
C TRP A 79 16.73 -23.18 -31.69
N VAL A 80 17.06 -21.97 -32.16
CA VAL A 80 17.75 -21.79 -33.45
C VAL A 80 19.09 -22.50 -33.45
N GLY A 81 19.85 -22.38 -32.35
CA GLY A 81 21.11 -23.11 -32.17
C GLY A 81 20.91 -24.63 -32.21
N GLN A 82 19.90 -25.16 -31.52
CA GLN A 82 19.56 -26.59 -31.55
C GLN A 82 19.22 -27.06 -32.96
N VAL A 83 18.36 -26.33 -33.69
CA VAL A 83 17.98 -26.66 -35.07
C VAL A 83 19.22 -26.69 -35.97
N ALA A 84 20.06 -25.66 -35.92
CA ALA A 84 21.29 -25.59 -36.72
C ALA A 84 22.25 -26.76 -36.40
N ALA A 85 22.40 -27.10 -35.12
CA ALA A 85 23.22 -28.24 -34.70
C ALA A 85 22.65 -29.58 -35.24
N THR A 86 21.33 -29.81 -35.13
CA THR A 86 20.68 -31.01 -35.65
C THR A 86 20.86 -31.14 -37.17
N PHE A 87 20.67 -30.04 -37.92
CA PHE A 87 20.92 -30.04 -39.37
C PHE A 87 22.40 -30.30 -39.68
N GLY A 88 23.33 -29.70 -38.92
CA GLY A 88 24.75 -29.95 -39.04
C GLY A 88 25.11 -31.43 -38.85
N PHE A 89 24.55 -32.07 -37.82
CA PHE A 89 24.71 -33.50 -37.58
C PHE A 89 24.16 -34.34 -38.73
N ILE A 90 22.92 -34.07 -39.17
CA ILE A 90 22.29 -34.81 -40.29
C ILE A 90 23.14 -34.72 -41.55
N LEU A 91 23.60 -33.52 -41.92
CA LEU A 91 24.47 -33.32 -43.09
C LEU A 91 25.81 -34.04 -42.96
N LEU A 92 26.42 -34.05 -41.77
CA LEU A 92 27.67 -34.77 -41.53
C LEU A 92 27.50 -36.28 -41.72
N PHE A 93 26.39 -36.85 -41.27
CA PHE A 93 26.08 -38.28 -41.48
C PHE A 93 25.70 -38.62 -42.93
N LEU A 94 25.09 -37.71 -43.68
CA LEU A 94 24.77 -37.90 -45.12
C LEU A 94 25.99 -37.75 -46.04
N LYS A 95 27.02 -37.03 -45.58
CA LYS A 95 28.24 -36.77 -46.36
C LYS A 95 29.34 -37.81 -46.11
N LYS A 96 29.00 -38.90 -45.41
CA LYS A 96 29.83 -40.07 -45.12
C LYS A 96 29.27 -41.26 -45.89
#